data_AF-Q04730-F1
#
_entry.id   AF-Q04730-F1
#
_cell.length_a   1.000
_cell.length_b   1.000
_cell.length_c   1.000
_cell.angle_alpha   90.00
_cell.angle_beta   90.00
_cell.angle_gamma   90.00
#
_symmetry.space_group_name_H-M   'P 1'
#
loop_
_entity.id
_entity.type
_entity.pdbx_description
1 polymer ?
#
loop_
_entity_poly.entity_id
_entity_poly.type
_entity_poly.pdbx_seq_one_letter_code
_entity_poly.pdbx_strand_id
1 'polypeptide(L)'
;MWNVTIKAAPPYDFDRVLERLSLDPLNKVDVHKRTVLVPLYSEKEEPFVAVVKAIGSKENPIFEISGEQDEQKERAIHELTRIFQWKNS
;
A
#
# COMPACT_ATOMS: atom_id res chain seq x y z
N MET A 1 -5.24 11.23 -11.33
CA MET A 1 -5.51 10.69 -9.98
C MET A 1 -6.23 9.40 -10.16
N TRP A 2 -5.59 8.33 -9.71
CA TRP A 2 -6.05 6.97 -9.93
C TRP A 2 -6.30 6.29 -8.59
N ASN A 3 -7.15 5.27 -8.65
CA ASN A 3 -7.45 4.39 -7.54
C ASN A 3 -7.64 2.97 -8.10
N VAL A 4 -7.11 1.98 -7.40
CA VAL A 4 -7.36 0.57 -7.68
C VAL A 4 -7.57 -0.21 -6.39
N THR A 5 -8.29 -1.32 -6.51
CA THR A 5 -8.44 -2.28 -5.43
C THR A 5 -7.69 -3.57 -5.76
N ILE A 6 -6.88 -4.06 -4.83
CA ILE A 6 -6.13 -5.31 -4.94
C ILE A 6 -6.56 -6.26 -3.82
N LYS A 7 -6.69 -7.54 -4.16
CA LYS A 7 -6.88 -8.62 -3.18
C LYS A 7 -5.55 -9.35 -2.99
N ALA A 8 -5.18 -9.60 -1.74
CA ALA A 8 -4.03 -10.43 -1.42
C ALA A 8 -4.49 -11.84 -0.98
N ALA A 9 -3.58 -12.81 -1.04
CA ALA A 9 -3.85 -14.12 -0.47
C ALA A 9 -3.97 -14.04 1.06
N PRO A 10 -5.02 -14.61 1.66
CA PRO A 10 -5.12 -14.76 3.12
C PRO A 10 -4.24 -15.91 3.64
N PRO A 11 -3.89 -15.90 4.94
CA PRO A 11 -4.13 -14.81 5.88
C PRO A 11 -3.10 -13.68 5.71
N TYR A 12 -3.54 -12.43 5.82
CA TYR A 12 -2.64 -11.27 5.77
C TYR A 12 -3.04 -10.20 6.80
N ASP A 13 -2.25 -10.09 7.87
CA ASP A 13 -2.54 -9.22 9.03
C ASP A 13 -1.92 -7.83 8.83
N PHE A 14 -2.62 -6.97 8.09
CA PHE A 14 -2.11 -5.62 7.80
C PHE A 14 -2.08 -4.71 9.02
N ASP A 15 -2.94 -4.93 10.01
CA ASP A 15 -2.95 -4.11 11.23
C ASP A 15 -1.62 -4.26 11.97
N ARG A 16 -1.11 -5.49 12.07
CA ARG A 16 0.25 -5.74 12.60
C ARG A 16 1.36 -5.12 11.75
N VAL A 17 1.18 -5.04 10.43
CA VAL A 17 2.13 -4.33 9.55
C VAL A 17 2.14 -2.84 9.88
N LEU A 18 0.97 -2.23 10.03
CA LEU A 18 0.83 -0.81 10.37
C LEU A 18 1.39 -0.49 11.76
N GLU A 19 1.12 -1.34 12.76
CA GLU A 19 1.72 -1.23 14.09
C GLU A 19 3.25 -1.27 14.03
N ARG A 20 3.84 -2.13 13.20
CA ARG A 20 5.29 -2.18 13.05
C ARG A 20 5.84 -0.95 12.34
N LEU A 21 5.16 -0.48 11.30
CA LEU A 21 5.58 0.72 10.56
C LEU A 21 5.46 1.98 11.41
N SER A 22 4.49 2.07 12.32
CA SER A 22 4.29 3.24 13.20
C SER A 22 5.36 3.41 14.27
N LEU A 23 6.21 2.40 14.50
CA LEU A 23 7.37 2.50 15.39
C LEU A 23 8.44 3.46 14.85
N ASP A 24 8.47 3.69 13.54
CA ASP A 24 9.37 4.65 12.90
C ASP A 24 8.59 5.92 12.50
N PRO A 25 8.95 7.10 13.03
CA PRO A 25 8.22 8.36 12.76
C PRO A 25 8.33 8.87 11.31
N LEU A 26 9.25 8.31 10.50
CA LEU A 26 9.34 8.62 9.09
C LEU A 26 8.18 8.02 8.30
N ASN A 27 7.60 6.91 8.77
CA ASN A 27 6.42 6.33 8.15
C ASN A 27 5.18 7.14 8.52
N LYS A 28 4.42 7.56 7.50
CA LYS A 28 3.13 8.23 7.69
C LYS A 28 2.01 7.19 7.73
N VAL A 29 1.74 6.71 8.94
CA VAL A 29 0.73 5.67 9.23
C VAL A 29 -0.45 6.30 9.97
N ASP A 30 -1.67 5.94 9.54
CA ASP A 30 -2.91 6.18 10.27
C ASP A 30 -3.53 4.81 10.60
N VAL A 31 -3.29 4.33 11.83
CA VAL A 31 -3.77 3.01 12.28
C VAL A 31 -5.29 2.98 12.35
N HIS A 32 -5.94 4.09 12.71
CA HIS A 32 -7.40 4.17 12.79
C HIS A 32 -8.06 4.09 11.42
N LYS A 33 -7.47 4.73 10.41
CA LYS A 33 -7.91 4.62 9.01
C LYS A 33 -7.31 3.43 8.28
N ARG A 34 -6.44 2.65 8.94
CA ARG A 34 -5.72 1.51 8.39
C ARG A 34 -5.00 1.85 7.08
N THR A 35 -4.30 2.98 7.10
CA THR A 35 -3.70 3.61 5.91
C THR A 35 -2.22 3.92 6.14
N VAL A 36 -1.41 3.79 5.09
CA VAL A 36 -0.01 4.22 5.07
C VAL A 36 0.33 4.90 3.75
N LEU A 37 1.12 5.97 3.82
CA LEU A 37 1.72 6.61 2.64
C LEU A 37 3.08 5.99 2.39
N VAL A 38 3.32 5.54 1.16
CA VAL A 38 4.54 4.84 0.76
C VAL A 38 5.26 5.69 -0.29
N PRO A 39 6.45 6.23 0.01
CA PRO A 39 7.27 6.92 -0.97
C PRO A 39 7.86 5.89 -1.95
N LEU A 40 7.74 6.19 -3.23
CA LEU A 40 8.20 5.35 -4.34
C LEU A 40 8.92 6.22 -5.37
N TYR A 41 9.54 5.56 -6.34
CA TYR A 41 10.19 6.21 -7.48
C TYR A 41 9.52 5.78 -8.78
N SER A 42 9.23 6.76 -9.63
CA SER A 42 8.76 6.52 -10.99
C SER A 42 9.86 5.86 -11.84
N GLU A 43 9.53 5.47 -13.07
CA GLU A 43 10.55 4.97 -14.00
C GLU A 43 11.63 6.00 -14.33
N LYS A 44 11.31 7.29 -14.19
CA LYS A 44 12.24 8.41 -14.38
C LYS A 44 12.99 8.79 -13.09
N GLU A 45 12.93 7.96 -12.07
CA GLU A 45 13.50 8.21 -10.73
C GLU A 45 12.95 9.46 -10.03
N GLU A 46 11.76 9.91 -10.44
CA GLU A 46 11.07 11.00 -9.76
C GLU A 46 10.33 10.44 -8.54
N PRO A 47 10.52 11.02 -7.34
CA PRO A 47 9.84 10.55 -6.16
C PRO A 47 8.34 10.87 -6.21
N PHE A 48 7.51 9.93 -5.80
CA PHE A 48 6.08 10.13 -5.63
C PHE A 48 5.55 9.35 -4.43
N VAL A 49 4.33 9.65 -4.00
CA VAL A 49 3.70 8.98 -2.85
C VAL A 49 2.47 8.21 -3.31
N ALA A 50 2.43 6.92 -2.98
CA ALA A 50 1.24 6.10 -3.10
C ALA A 50 0.56 5.97 -1.73
N VAL A 51 -0.76 5.99 -1.70
CA VAL A 51 -1.55 5.74 -0.49
C VAL A 51 -2.06 4.31 -0.53
N VAL A 52 -1.81 3.55 0.54
CA VAL A 52 -2.33 2.19 0.71
C VAL A 52 -3.28 2.16 1.90
N LYS A 53 -4.50 1.70 1.68
CA LYS A 53 -5.54 1.59 2.69
C LYS A 53 -6.13 0.18 2.72
N ALA A 54 -6.14 -0.46 3.88
CA ALA A 54 -6.83 -1.73 4.05
C ALA A 54 -8.34 -1.52 4.25
N ILE A 55 -9.12 -2.12 3.36
CA ILE A 55 -10.59 -2.14 3.41
C ILE A 55 -11.15 -3.54 3.69
N GLY A 56 -10.30 -4.57 3.62
CA GLY A 56 -10.65 -5.96 3.96
C GLY A 56 -10.27 -6.38 5.38
N SER A 57 -10.28 -7.68 5.65
CA SER A 57 -9.88 -8.26 6.94
C SER A 57 -8.67 -9.18 6.76
N LYS A 58 -8.12 -9.72 7.84
CA LYS A 58 -7.01 -10.69 7.79
C LYS A 58 -7.30 -11.91 6.93
N GLU A 59 -8.53 -12.41 6.98
CA GLU A 59 -9.00 -13.59 6.26
C GLU A 59 -9.50 -13.26 4.83
N ASN A 60 -9.73 -11.98 4.54
CA ASN A 60 -10.10 -11.49 3.21
C ASN A 60 -9.42 -10.13 2.98
N PRO A 61 -8.09 -10.11 2.76
CA PRO A 61 -7.31 -8.88 2.72
C PRO A 61 -7.52 -8.17 1.39
N ILE A 62 -8.05 -6.95 1.48
CA ILE A 62 -8.37 -6.10 0.35
C ILE A 62 -7.77 -4.72 0.62
N PHE A 63 -7.04 -4.20 -0.37
CA PHE A 63 -6.33 -2.94 -0.31
C PHE A 63 -6.80 -2.01 -1.40
N GLU A 64 -7.13 -0.79 -1.01
CA GLU A 64 -7.30 0.34 -1.92
C GLU A 64 -5.95 1.05 -2.04
N ILE A 65 -5.49 1.25 -3.27
CA ILE A 65 -4.25 1.94 -3.59
C ILE A 65 -4.60 3.14 -4.46
N SER A 66 -4.07 4.31 -4.12
CA SER A 66 -4.27 5.52 -4.91
C SER A 66 -3.00 6.34 -5.06
N GLY A 67 -2.98 7.17 -6.10
CA GLY A 67 -1.88 8.07 -6.42
C GLY A 67 -2.32 9.21 -7.34
N GLU A 68 -1.45 10.19 -7.51
CA GLU A 68 -1.79 11.45 -8.20
C GLU A 68 -1.77 11.33 -9.72
N GLN A 69 -0.75 10.68 -10.28
CA GLN A 69 -0.49 10.60 -11.72
C GLN A 69 -0.68 9.18 -12.23
N ASP A 70 -1.47 9.03 -13.29
CA ASP A 70 -1.86 7.72 -13.83
C ASP A 70 -0.66 6.96 -14.39
N GLU A 71 0.37 7.68 -14.85
CA GLU A 71 1.64 7.14 -15.33
C GLU A 71 2.42 6.40 -14.22
N GLN A 72 2.16 6.72 -12.94
CA GLN A 72 2.82 6.09 -11.80
C GLN A 72 2.11 4.81 -11.33
N LYS A 73 0.90 4.55 -11.83
CA LYS A 73 0.00 3.50 -11.32
C LYS A 73 0.59 2.11 -11.36
N GLU A 74 1.08 1.68 -12.52
CA GLU A 74 1.61 0.32 -12.70
C GLU A 74 2.86 0.10 -11.84
N ARG A 75 3.75 1.10 -11.81
CA ARG A 75 4.94 1.11 -10.96
C ARG A 75 4.57 1.02 -9.48
N ALA A 76 3.57 1.78 -9.05
CA ALA A 76 3.09 1.75 -7.67
C ALA A 76 2.54 0.36 -7.31
N ILE A 77 1.67 -0.21 -8.13
CA ILE A 77 1.11 -1.55 -7.91
C ILE A 77 2.22 -2.60 -7.80
N HIS A 78 3.19 -2.56 -8.72
CA HIS A 78 4.31 -3.49 -8.72
C HIS A 78 5.15 -3.37 -7.44
N GLU A 79 5.59 -2.15 -7.09
CA GLU A 79 6.44 -1.95 -5.91
C GLU A 79 5.70 -2.24 -4.62
N LEU A 80 4.44 -1.86 -4.48
CA LEU A 80 3.66 -2.13 -3.28
C LEU A 80 3.42 -3.64 -3.09
N THR A 81 3.11 -4.35 -4.17
CA THR A 81 3.00 -5.82 -4.14
C THR A 81 4.31 -6.46 -3.66
N ARG A 82 5.46 -5.96 -4.13
CA ARG A 82 6.78 -6.41 -3.70
C ARG A 82 7.09 -6.06 -2.24
N ILE A 83 6.87 -4.81 -1.83
CA ILE A 83 7.16 -4.29 -0.48
C ILE A 83 6.30 -5.02 0.56
N PHE A 84 5.00 -5.13 0.31
CA PHE A 84 4.05 -5.76 1.22
C PHE A 84 3.95 -7.28 1.04
N GLN A 85 4.66 -7.85 0.06
CA GLN A 85 4.68 -9.28 -0.25
C GLN A 85 3.28 -9.84 -0.49
N TRP A 86 2.40 -9.06 -1.13
CA TRP A 86 1.09 -9.55 -1.51
C TRP A 86 1.25 -10.65 -2.55
N LYS A 87 0.80 -11.85 -2.20
CA LYS A 87 0.68 -12.94 -3.17
C LYS A 87 -0.65 -12.77 -3.89
N ASN A 88 -0.63 -12.94 -5.22
CA ASN A 88 -1.86 -13.07 -5.98
C ASN A 88 -2.61 -14.32 -5.47
N SER A 89 -3.87 -14.15 -5.07
CA SER A 89 -4.79 -15.22 -4.71
C SER A 89 -5.31 -15.94 -5.95
#